data_AF-A0A920L975-F1
#
_entry.id   AF-A0A920L975-F1
#
_cell.length_a   1.000
_cell.length_b   1.000
_cell.length_c   1.000
_cell.angle_alpha   90.00
_cell.angle_beta   90.00
_cell.angle_gamma   90.00
#
_symmetry.space_group_name_H-M   'P 1'
#
loop_
_entity.id
_entity.type
_entity.pdbx_description
1 polymer ?
#
loop_
_entity_poly.entity_id
_entity_poly.type
_entity_poly.pdbx_seq_one_letter_code
_entity_poly.pdbx_strand_id
1 'polypeptide(L)' 'MFDTGCIWDGYYSDFDRNFAIGSASAEAQDAHKKLFDATEAALSILRPGITPLIYLPLCMIYCVQTGHLPR' A
#
# COMPACT_ATOMS: atom_id res chain seq x y z
N MET A 1 -5.07 -0.33 -11.73
CA MET A 1 -3.77 -0.17 -11.06
C MET A 1 -2.80 0.35 -12.10
N PHE A 2 -2.13 1.45 -11.79
CA PHE A 2 -1.08 2.01 -12.63
C PHE A 2 0.21 1.96 -11.82
N ASP A 3 1.03 0.98 -12.18
CA ASP A 3 2.32 0.65 -11.60
C ASP A 3 3.39 1.11 -12.58
N THR A 4 4.17 2.12 -12.19
CA THR A 4 5.18 2.68 -13.08
C THR A 4 6.34 3.29 -12.33
N GLY A 5 7.41 3.53 -13.09
CA GLY A 5 8.63 4.11 -12.59
C GLY A 5 9.48 4.62 -13.74
N CYS A 6 10.54 5.35 -13.40
CA CYS A 6 11.53 5.77 -14.37
C CYS A 6 12.95 5.55 -13.83
N ILE A 7 13.88 5.44 -14.78
CA ILE A 7 15.32 5.47 -14.49
C ILE A 7 15.86 6.80 -15.00
N TRP A 8 16.52 7.53 -14.12
CA TRP A 8 17.18 8.79 -14.46
C TRP A 8 18.60 8.79 -13.91
N ASP A 9 19.59 8.88 -14.80
CA ASP A 9 21.01 8.94 -14.43
C ASP A 9 21.45 7.83 -13.45
N GLY A 10 20.93 6.62 -13.67
CA GLY A 10 21.20 5.46 -12.81
C GLY A 10 20.37 5.38 -11.52
N TYR A 11 19.53 6.37 -11.22
CA TYR A 11 18.58 6.33 -10.10
C TYR A 11 17.22 5.80 -10.53
N TYR A 12 16.60 5.00 -9.66
CA TYR A 12 15.32 4.36 -9.91
C TYR A 12 14.20 5.07 -9.14
N SER A 13 13.02 5.14 -9.74
CA SER A 13 11.77 5.47 -9.07
C SER A 13 10.76 4.36 -9.31
N ASP A 14 9.89 4.15 -8.33
CA ASP A 14 8.86 3.11 -8.33
C ASP A 14 7.64 3.64 -7.56
N PHE A 15 6.48 3.73 -8.22
CA PHE A 15 5.26 4.24 -7.61
C PHE A 15 3.98 3.73 -8.28
N ASP A 16 2.97 3.50 -7.44
CA ASP A 16 1.67 3.00 -7.86
C ASP A 16 0.53 3.97 -7.60
N ARG A 17 -0.50 3.96 -8.45
CA ARG A 17 -1.82 4.54 -8.15
C ARG A 17 -2.96 3.64 -8.56
N ASN A 18 -3.95 3.52 -7.67
CA ASN A 18 -5.22 2.86 -7.94
C ASN A 18 -6.30 3.92 -8.15
N PHE A 19 -7.03 3.83 -9.26
CA PHE A 19 -8.14 4.71 -9.58
C PHE A 19 -9.24 3.93 -10.28
N ALA A 20 -10.47 4.47 -10.22
CA ALA A 20 -11.62 3.94 -10.93
C ALA A 20 -11.96 4.86 -12.12
N ILE A 21 -12.45 4.27 -13.19
CA ILE A 21 -13.07 5.01 -14.29
C ILE A 21 -14.58 4.91 -14.07
N GLY A 22 -15.23 6.05 -13.84
CA GLY A 22 -16.61 6.08 -13.37
C GLY A 22 -16.71 5.82 -11.86
N SER A 23 -17.63 4.96 -11.44
CA SER A 23 -17.87 4.65 -10.01
C SER A 23 -17.27 3.29 -9.62
N ALA A 24 -16.63 3.23 -8.46
CA ALA A 24 -16.18 1.98 -7.84
C ALA A 24 -17.29 1.37 -6.96
N SER A 25 -17.34 0.03 -6.88
CA SER A 25 -18.22 -0.65 -5.93
C SER A 25 -17.81 -0.36 -4.47
N ALA A 26 -18.70 -0.60 -3.52
CA ALA A 26 -18.41 -0.38 -2.10
C ALA A 26 -17.22 -1.23 -1.62
N GLU A 27 -17.13 -2.47 -2.12
CA GLU A 27 -16.04 -3.40 -1.81
C GLU A 27 -14.70 -2.87 -2.34
N ALA A 28 -14.68 -2.34 -3.56
CA ALA A 28 -13.47 -1.77 -4.15
C ALA A 28 -13.01 -0.49 -3.42
N GLN A 29 -13.94 0.34 -2.97
CA GLN A 29 -13.63 1.53 -2.16
C GLN A 29 -13.06 1.15 -0.79
N ASP A 30 -13.66 0.15 -0.14
CA ASP A 30 -13.20 -0.37 1.15
C ASP A 30 -11.79 -0.98 1.03
N ALA A 31 -11.55 -1.81 0.01
CA ALA A 31 -10.23 -2.36 -0.26
C ALA A 31 -9.18 -1.28 -0.53
N HIS A 32 -9.52 -0.25 -1.33
CA HIS A 32 -8.64 0.89 -1.59
C HIS A 32 -8.31 1.66 -0.31
N LYS A 33 -9.31 1.91 0.55
CA LYS A 33 -9.11 2.60 1.82
C LYS A 33 -8.19 1.80 2.77
N LYS A 34 -8.39 0.49 2.87
CA LYS A 34 -7.54 -0.38 3.70
C LYS A 34 -6.08 -0.36 3.25
N LEU A 35 -5.84 -0.41 1.94
CA LEU A 35 -4.49 -0.30 1.38
C LEU A 35 -3.86 1.05 1.76
N PHE A 36 -4.59 2.15 1.58
CA PHE A 36 -4.12 3.48 1.93
C PHE A 36 -3.78 3.61 3.43
N ASP A 37 -4.68 3.18 4.30
CA ASP A 37 -4.48 3.23 5.76
C ASP A 37 -3.27 2.38 6.20
N ALA A 38 -3.04 1.22 5.57
CA ALA A 38 -1.87 0.38 5.81
C ALA A 38 -0.57 1.09 5.41
N THR A 39 -0.55 1.77 4.26
CA THR A 39 0.61 2.58 3.82
C THR A 39 0.89 3.71 4.81
N GLU A 40 -0.12 4.47 5.22
CA GLU A 40 0.04 5.57 6.19
C GLU A 40 0.55 5.06 7.55
N ALA A 41 0.02 3.93 8.02
CA ALA A 41 0.48 3.31 9.26
C ALA A 41 1.96 2.91 9.18
N ALA A 42 2.39 2.31 8.07
CA ALA A 42 3.80 1.97 7.85
C ALA A 42 4.68 3.22 7.78
N LEU A 43 4.28 4.25 7.01
CA LEU A 43 5.02 5.51 6.91
C LEU A 43 5.20 6.20 8.26
N SER A 44 4.18 6.14 9.14
CA SER A 44 4.21 6.81 10.45
C SER A 44 5.30 6.29 11.40
N ILE A 45 5.78 5.07 11.20
CA ILE A 45 6.81 4.45 12.04
C ILE A 45 8.21 4.53 11.42
N LEU A 46 8.35 4.88 10.14
CA LEU A 46 9.62 4.87 9.45
C LEU A 46 10.55 5.96 9.98
N ARG A 47 11.70 5.53 10.49
CA ARG A 47 12.78 6.39 10.98
C ARG A 47 14.08 5.58 11.06
N PRO A 48 15.26 6.24 11.11
CA PRO A 48 16.53 5.55 11.34
C PRO A 48 16.48 4.63 12.57
N GLY A 49 17.01 3.42 12.43
CA GLY A 49 17.07 2.42 13.51
C GLY A 49 15.90 1.44 13.59
N ILE A 50 14.86 1.58 12.76
CA ILE A 50 13.80 0.55 12.62
C ILE A 50 14.32 -0.62 11.80
N THR A 51 14.09 -1.85 12.28
CA THR A 51 14.45 -3.06 11.53
C THR A 51 13.39 -3.39 10.48
N PRO A 52 13.78 -3.88 9.28
CA PRO A 52 12.83 -4.18 8.22
C PRO A 52 11.74 -5.20 8.60
N LEU A 53 12.10 -6.13 9.49
CA LEU A 53 11.20 -7.15 10.02
C LEU A 53 9.99 -6.58 10.79
N ILE A 54 10.03 -5.31 11.21
CA ILE A 54 8.96 -4.69 12.00
C ILE A 54 7.88 -4.05 11.12
N TYR A 55 8.20 -3.53 9.92
CA TYR A 55 7.20 -2.84 9.08
C TYR A 55 6.48 -3.77 8.09
N LEU A 56 7.18 -4.78 7.54
CA LEU A 56 6.60 -5.81 6.67
C LEU A 56 5.35 -6.51 7.27
N PRO A 57 5.34 -6.90 8.56
CA PRO A 57 4.16 -7.49 9.16
C PRO A 57 3.07 -6.47 9.47
N LEU A 58 3.32 -5.16 9.62
CA LEU A 58 2.26 -4.19 9.93
C LEU A 58 1.28 -3.99 8.77
N CYS A 59 1.77 -3.86 7.53
CA CYS A 59 0.92 -3.82 6.34
C CYS A 59 0.14 -5.14 6.14
N MET A 60 0.81 -6.27 6.34
CA MET A 60 0.18 -7.59 6.25
C MET A 60 -0.87 -7.81 7.35
N ILE A 61 -0.57 -7.42 8.58
CA ILE A 61 -1.47 -7.54 9.74
C ILE A 61 -2.71 -6.67 9.52
N TYR A 62 -2.58 -5.43 9.03
CA TYR A 62 -3.74 -4.57 8.75
C TYR A 62 -4.66 -5.18 7.68
N CYS A 63 -4.08 -5.70 6.59
CA CYS A 63 -4.85 -6.31 5.51
C CYS A 63 -5.53 -7.62 5.95
N VAL A 64 -4.85 -8.44 6.77
CA VAL A 64 -5.39 -9.71 7.30
C VAL A 64 -6.43 -9.48 8.40
N GLN A 65 -6.22 -8.53 9.32
CA GLN A 65 -7.15 -8.23 10.41
C GLN A 65 -8.47 -7.62 9.93
N THR A 66 -8.45 -6.92 8.79
CA THR A 66 -9.64 -6.28 8.20
C THR A 66 -10.44 -7.20 7.25
N GLY A 67 -10.09 -8.49 7.18
CA GLY A 67 -10.98 -9.56 6.70
C GLY A 67 -11.09 -9.73 5.19
N HIS A 68 -10.09 -9.34 4.39
CA HIS A 68 -10.11 -9.51 2.94
C HIS A 68 -9.06 -10.55 2.48
N LEU A 69 -9.30 -11.82 2.81
CA LEU A 69 -8.78 -12.91 1.99
C LEU A 69 -9.81 -13.18 0.89
N PRO A 70 -9.42 -13.26 -0.39
CA PRO A 70 -10.29 -13.89 -1.38
C PRO A 70 -10.53 -15.33 -0.90
N ARG A 71 -11.81 -15.73 -0.81
CA ARG A 71 -12.15 -17.15 -0.82
C ARG A 71 -11.84 -17.73 -2.19
#